data_AF-A0A6A6F8R4-F1
#
_entry.id   AF-A0A6A6F8R4-F1
#
_cell.length_a   1.000
_cell.length_b   1.000
_cell.length_c   1.000
_cell.angle_alpha   90.00
_cell.angle_beta   90.00
_cell.angle_gamma   90.00
#
_symmetry.space_group_name_H-M   'P 1'
#
loop_
_entity.id
_entity.type
_entity.pdbx_description
1 polymer ?
#
loop_
_entity_poly.entity_id
_entity_poly.type
_entity_poly.pdbx_seq_one_letter_code
_entity_poly.pdbx_strand_id
1 'polypeptide(L)'
;MSSLSLLRPDAFKYGVLAADRLPGLMLYGPPGTGKTLLAKAVAKESGSTVLEVSGAQIYEKYVGEGEKMVRAVFSLAKKLSPCIVFIDEADAIFGSRSSAGNRNTHREIINQFLREWDGMDSHNVFIMVASNRPFDLDDAVLRRLPRRLLVDLPVAKDRESILKIHLHDEALDNTVDLTKLAADTPLYSGSDLKNLCVSAALACVREENDLVESKKGVDKDFKLPDKRTLSARHFEKAIKEISASISEDMGSLAAIRKFDEQYGDRRNRRKKAQYGFGVGNDGVDENAARVRQGSSSETENPSSASSSPSSPPSSSPGAPPP
;
A
#
# COMPACT_ATOMS: atom_id res chain seq x y z
N MET A 1 1.01 -14.48 0.44
CA MET A 1 0.65 -15.13 1.71
C MET A 1 0.24 -14.05 2.68
N SER A 2 -0.90 -14.19 3.35
CA SER A 2 -1.07 -13.45 4.61
C SER A 2 -0.11 -14.05 5.63
N SER A 3 0.43 -13.25 6.56
CA SER A 3 1.32 -13.77 7.62
C SER A 3 0.71 -14.99 8.36
N LEU A 4 -0.62 -15.00 8.49
CA LEU A 4 -1.44 -16.11 9.00
C LEU A 4 -1.21 -17.46 8.31
N SER A 5 -0.97 -17.52 6.99
CA SER A 5 -0.75 -18.81 6.29
C SER A 5 0.64 -19.39 6.54
N LEU A 6 1.61 -18.56 6.93
CA LEU A 6 2.94 -18.99 7.39
C LEU A 6 2.90 -19.35 8.89
N LEU A 7 2.17 -18.59 9.70
CA LEU A 7 2.06 -18.79 11.15
C LEU A 7 1.22 -20.02 11.55
N ARG A 8 0.16 -20.36 10.80
CA ARG A 8 -0.70 -21.53 11.07
C ARG A 8 -1.04 -22.30 9.78
N PRO A 9 -0.06 -23.00 9.17
CA PRO A 9 -0.29 -23.73 7.92
C PRO A 9 -1.40 -24.78 8.02
N ASP A 10 -1.60 -25.40 9.18
CA ASP A 10 -2.64 -26.42 9.39
C ASP A 10 -4.07 -25.88 9.22
N ALA A 11 -4.31 -24.60 9.50
CA ALA A 11 -5.61 -23.96 9.28
C ALA A 11 -5.95 -23.78 7.78
N PHE A 12 -4.95 -23.88 6.90
CA PHE A 12 -5.09 -23.79 5.44
C PHE A 12 -5.04 -25.17 4.75
N LYS A 13 -5.14 -26.26 5.52
CA LYS A 13 -5.18 -27.65 5.02
C LYS A 13 -6.60 -28.24 4.91
N TYR A 14 -7.63 -27.57 5.44
CA TYR A 14 -9.01 -28.04 5.40
C TYR A 14 -10.03 -26.92 5.10
N GLY A 15 -11.24 -27.33 4.72
CA GLY A 15 -12.37 -26.43 4.46
C GLY A 15 -12.12 -25.46 3.29
N VAL A 16 -12.79 -24.31 3.34
CA VAL A 16 -12.72 -23.28 2.27
C VAL A 16 -11.30 -22.79 2.05
N LEU A 17 -10.47 -22.67 3.10
CA LEU A 17 -9.08 -22.19 3.00
C LEU A 17 -8.12 -23.17 2.31
N ALA A 18 -8.51 -24.44 2.15
CA ALA A 18 -7.77 -25.41 1.35
C ALA A 18 -8.23 -25.43 -0.12
N ALA A 19 -9.50 -25.12 -0.38
CA ALA A 19 -10.10 -25.13 -1.72
C ALA A 19 -9.93 -23.79 -2.46
N ASP A 20 -9.95 -22.67 -1.74
CA ASP A 20 -9.98 -21.32 -2.28
C ASP A 20 -8.93 -20.45 -1.56
N ARG A 21 -7.76 -20.35 -2.17
CA ARG A 21 -6.65 -19.51 -1.70
C ARG A 21 -6.70 -18.17 -2.42
N LEU A 22 -6.48 -17.08 -1.69
CA LEU A 22 -6.35 -15.73 -2.29
C LEU A 22 -5.16 -15.68 -3.26
N PRO A 23 -5.39 -15.68 -4.59
CA PRO A 23 -4.33 -15.96 -5.57
C PRO A 23 -3.51 -14.72 -5.91
N GLY A 24 -4.00 -13.52 -5.56
CA GLY A 24 -3.22 -12.30 -5.62
C GLY A 24 -3.90 -11.07 -5.02
N LEU A 25 -3.13 -9.99 -4.96
CA LEU A 25 -3.50 -8.68 -4.43
C LEU A 25 -3.12 -7.58 -5.43
N MET A 26 -4.05 -6.67 -5.70
CA MET A 26 -3.81 -5.47 -6.50
C MET A 26 -3.63 -4.25 -5.59
N LEU A 27 -2.53 -3.54 -5.76
CA LEU A 27 -2.26 -2.20 -5.23
C LEU A 27 -2.47 -1.20 -6.37
N TYR A 28 -3.37 -0.24 -6.20
CA TYR A 28 -3.61 0.79 -7.21
C TYR A 28 -3.80 2.15 -6.57
N GLY A 29 -3.60 3.21 -7.34
CA GLY A 29 -3.70 4.58 -6.84
C GLY A 29 -2.76 5.52 -7.58
N PRO A 30 -2.76 6.82 -7.25
CA PRO A 30 -1.89 7.80 -7.87
C PRO A 30 -0.40 7.43 -7.85
N PRO A 31 0.42 7.94 -8.78
CA PRO A 31 1.88 7.78 -8.72
C PRO A 31 2.43 8.42 -7.45
N GLY A 32 3.61 7.97 -7.00
CA GLY A 32 4.28 8.54 -5.83
C GLY A 32 3.70 8.19 -4.45
N THR A 33 2.63 7.39 -4.35
CA THR A 33 2.06 6.92 -3.06
C THR A 33 2.75 5.70 -2.44
N GLY A 34 3.91 5.29 -2.97
CA GLY A 34 4.74 4.26 -2.33
C GLY A 34 4.27 2.80 -2.51
N LYS A 35 3.43 2.49 -3.51
CA LYS A 35 2.96 1.11 -3.80
C LYS A 35 4.10 0.07 -3.85
N THR A 36 5.19 0.39 -4.56
CA THR A 36 6.42 -0.42 -4.65
C THR A 36 7.10 -0.62 -3.29
N LEU A 37 7.14 0.42 -2.45
CA LEU A 37 7.72 0.37 -1.11
C LEU A 37 6.87 -0.49 -0.17
N LEU A 38 5.54 -0.36 -0.25
CA LEU A 38 4.59 -1.18 0.51
C LEU A 38 4.76 -2.67 0.18
N ALA A 39 4.86 -3.02 -1.11
CA ALA A 39 5.08 -4.40 -1.53
C ALA A 39 6.39 -4.99 -0.96
N LYS A 40 7.48 -4.22 -1.03
CA LYS A 40 8.80 -4.60 -0.48
C LYS A 40 8.77 -4.71 1.06
N ALA A 41 8.06 -3.82 1.74
CA ALA A 41 7.88 -3.87 3.19
C ALA A 41 7.09 -5.11 3.64
N VAL A 42 5.93 -5.37 3.03
CA VAL A 42 5.10 -6.57 3.29
C VAL A 42 5.91 -7.84 3.09
N ALA A 43 6.72 -7.92 2.04
CA ALA A 43 7.52 -9.10 1.79
C ALA A 43 8.63 -9.29 2.83
N LYS A 44 9.36 -8.22 3.20
CA LYS A 44 10.37 -8.24 4.26
C LYS A 44 9.79 -8.68 5.61
N GLU A 45 8.60 -8.20 5.95
CA GLU A 45 7.87 -8.60 7.16
C GLU A 45 7.38 -10.06 7.11
N SER A 46 6.96 -10.53 5.93
CA SER A 46 6.51 -11.91 5.73
C SER A 46 7.62 -12.98 5.72
N GLY A 47 8.90 -12.57 5.70
CA GLY A 47 10.04 -13.49 5.56
C GLY A 47 10.07 -14.30 4.25
N SER A 48 9.29 -13.90 3.24
CA SER A 48 9.19 -14.58 1.93
C SER A 48 10.12 -13.97 0.89
N THR A 49 10.60 -14.77 -0.06
CA THR A 49 11.46 -14.29 -1.15
C THR A 49 10.67 -13.38 -2.09
N VAL A 50 11.22 -12.21 -2.47
CA VAL A 50 10.60 -11.33 -3.49
C VAL A 50 11.21 -11.61 -4.86
N LEU A 51 10.34 -11.81 -5.84
CA LEU A 51 10.69 -11.71 -7.25
C LEU A 51 10.01 -10.45 -7.83
N GLU A 52 10.77 -9.37 -7.95
CA GLU A 52 10.32 -8.10 -8.55
C GLU A 52 10.44 -8.18 -10.07
N VAL A 53 9.36 -7.87 -10.77
CA VAL A 53 9.27 -7.90 -12.24
C VAL A 53 8.64 -6.59 -12.69
N SER A 54 9.36 -5.80 -13.49
CA SER A 54 8.82 -4.60 -14.11
C SER A 54 8.14 -4.94 -15.43
N GLY A 55 7.02 -4.29 -15.73
CA GLY A 55 6.36 -4.43 -17.03
C GLY A 55 7.21 -4.06 -18.24
N ALA A 56 8.25 -3.24 -18.06
CA ALA A 56 9.23 -2.94 -19.11
C ALA A 56 10.12 -4.14 -19.45
N GLN A 57 10.43 -5.02 -18.49
CA GLN A 57 11.33 -6.17 -18.69
C GLN A 57 10.69 -7.26 -19.54
N ILE A 58 9.38 -7.50 -19.36
CA ILE A 58 8.64 -8.54 -20.12
C ILE A 58 8.48 -8.13 -21.61
N TYR A 59 8.54 -6.84 -21.92
CA TYR A 59 8.27 -6.28 -23.24
C TYR A 59 9.55 -5.91 -24.01
N GLU A 60 10.36 -6.91 -24.34
CA GLU A 60 11.47 -6.73 -25.28
C GLU A 60 10.98 -6.73 -26.74
N LYS A 61 11.79 -6.17 -27.66
CA LYS A 61 11.40 -5.93 -29.07
C LYS A 61 11.26 -7.20 -29.92
N TYR A 62 11.57 -8.37 -29.39
CA TYR A 62 11.63 -9.63 -30.11
C TYR A 62 10.41 -10.52 -29.84
N VAL A 63 9.79 -11.00 -30.91
CA VAL A 63 8.58 -11.83 -30.85
C VAL A 63 8.90 -13.17 -30.17
N GLY A 64 8.12 -13.53 -29.14
CA GLY A 64 8.23 -14.81 -28.43
C GLY A 64 9.24 -14.85 -27.27
N GLU A 65 9.99 -13.78 -27.01
CA GLU A 65 10.87 -13.73 -25.82
C GLU A 65 10.10 -13.42 -24.54
N GLY A 66 9.09 -12.55 -24.62
CA GLY A 66 8.21 -12.24 -23.48
C GLY A 66 7.50 -13.46 -22.88
N GLU A 67 7.02 -14.40 -23.71
CA GLU A 67 6.42 -15.65 -23.21
C GLU A 67 7.43 -16.53 -22.46
N LYS A 68 8.65 -16.67 -23.00
CA LYS A 68 9.73 -17.43 -22.36
C LYS A 68 10.13 -16.79 -21.04
N MET A 69 10.21 -15.46 -20.98
CA MET A 69 10.50 -14.72 -19.76
C MET A 69 9.42 -14.91 -18.70
N VAL A 70 8.14 -14.83 -19.07
CA VAL A 70 7.01 -15.14 -18.18
C VAL A 70 7.11 -16.56 -17.61
N ARG A 71 7.36 -17.58 -18.45
CA ARG A 71 7.59 -18.96 -17.98
C ARG A 71 8.82 -19.09 -17.07
N ALA A 72 9.90 -18.37 -17.36
CA ALA A 72 11.12 -18.37 -16.55
C ALA A 72 10.89 -17.75 -15.16
N VAL A 73 10.22 -16.59 -15.11
CA VAL A 73 9.79 -15.90 -13.88
C VAL A 73 8.95 -16.84 -13.01
N PHE A 74 7.94 -17.49 -13.58
CA PHE A 74 7.07 -18.38 -12.82
C PHE A 74 7.75 -19.69 -12.41
N SER A 75 8.62 -20.26 -13.26
CA SER A 75 9.46 -21.41 -12.90
C SER A 75 10.42 -21.09 -11.75
N LEU A 76 10.99 -19.88 -11.72
CA LEU A 76 11.83 -19.40 -10.63
C LEU A 76 11.01 -19.18 -9.35
N ALA A 77 9.85 -18.53 -9.43
CA ALA A 77 8.96 -18.32 -8.28
C ALA A 77 8.51 -19.65 -7.64
N LYS A 78 8.19 -20.67 -8.46
CA LYS A 78 7.85 -22.03 -8.00
C LYS A 78 9.02 -22.67 -7.23
N LYS A 79 10.28 -22.46 -7.66
CA LYS A 79 11.49 -22.96 -6.99
C LYS A 79 11.86 -22.19 -5.72
N LEU A 80 11.53 -20.90 -5.63
CA LEU A 80 11.82 -20.02 -4.49
C LEU A 80 10.70 -19.98 -3.44
N SER A 81 9.72 -20.88 -3.52
CA SER A 81 8.57 -20.97 -2.62
C SER A 81 9.01 -21.17 -1.14
N PRO A 82 8.53 -20.36 -0.17
CA PRO A 82 7.49 -19.34 -0.29
C PRO A 82 8.00 -18.04 -0.94
N CYS A 83 7.29 -17.59 -1.97
CA CYS A 83 7.71 -16.46 -2.81
C CYS A 83 6.55 -15.48 -3.06
N ILE A 84 6.87 -14.19 -3.07
CA ILE A 84 5.99 -13.10 -3.50
C ILE A 84 6.49 -12.61 -4.86
N VAL A 85 5.69 -12.80 -5.90
CA VAL A 85 5.94 -12.22 -7.23
C VAL A 85 5.32 -10.83 -7.23
N PHE A 86 6.16 -9.79 -7.22
CA PHE A 86 5.71 -8.41 -7.29
C PHE A 86 5.85 -7.88 -8.71
N ILE A 87 4.74 -7.47 -9.31
CA ILE A 87 4.68 -6.91 -10.65
C ILE A 87 4.44 -5.41 -10.54
N ASP A 88 5.44 -4.61 -10.90
CA ASP A 88 5.27 -3.15 -10.97
C ASP A 88 4.94 -2.68 -12.39
N GLU A 89 4.27 -1.54 -12.47
CA GLU A 89 3.75 -0.96 -13.72
C GLU A 89 2.93 -1.96 -14.53
N ALA A 90 2.00 -2.66 -13.86
CA ALA A 90 1.20 -3.73 -14.46
C ALA A 90 0.36 -3.25 -15.66
N ASP A 91 0.00 -1.96 -15.71
CA ASP A 91 -0.61 -1.31 -16.88
C ASP A 91 0.29 -1.31 -18.13
N ALA A 92 1.60 -1.51 -18.01
CA ALA A 92 2.50 -1.68 -19.16
C ALA A 92 2.41 -3.07 -19.81
N ILE A 93 2.03 -4.13 -19.05
CA ILE A 93 1.88 -5.54 -19.49
C ILE A 93 0.42 -5.87 -19.83
N PHE A 94 -0.50 -5.44 -18.99
CA PHE A 94 -1.91 -5.83 -19.04
C PHE A 94 -2.82 -4.71 -19.56
N GLY A 95 -2.25 -3.53 -19.83
CA GLY A 95 -2.97 -2.39 -20.40
C GLY A 95 -3.44 -2.66 -21.83
N SER A 96 -4.65 -2.22 -22.17
CA SER A 96 -5.20 -2.36 -23.52
C SER A 96 -4.50 -1.43 -24.53
N ARG A 97 -3.30 -1.80 -25.01
CA ARG A 97 -2.59 -1.04 -26.07
C ARG A 97 -3.41 -1.04 -27.37
N SER A 98 -4.04 0.10 -27.65
CA SER A 98 -4.92 0.30 -28.80
C SER A 98 -4.20 0.41 -30.15
N SER A 99 -2.89 0.67 -30.15
CA SER A 99 -2.09 0.80 -31.38
C SER A 99 -2.09 -0.47 -32.24
N ALA A 100 -2.35 -0.32 -33.54
CA ALA A 100 -2.80 -1.41 -34.41
C ALA A 100 -1.72 -2.45 -34.79
N GLY A 101 -0.44 -2.21 -34.49
CA GLY A 101 0.67 -3.08 -34.93
C GLY A 101 0.96 -4.32 -34.07
N ASN A 102 0.77 -4.25 -32.74
CA ASN A 102 1.35 -5.24 -31.80
C ASN A 102 0.33 -5.99 -30.92
N ARG A 103 -0.97 -5.95 -31.26
CA ARG A 103 -2.05 -6.50 -30.39
C ARG A 103 -1.98 -8.01 -30.16
N ASN A 104 -1.52 -8.79 -31.15
CA ASN A 104 -1.55 -10.26 -31.06
C ASN A 104 -0.51 -10.77 -30.06
N THR A 105 0.77 -10.41 -30.23
CA THR A 105 1.86 -10.77 -29.32
C THR A 105 1.60 -10.29 -27.88
N HIS A 106 0.98 -9.11 -27.71
CA HIS A 106 0.60 -8.61 -26.39
C HIS A 106 -0.47 -9.48 -25.72
N ARG A 107 -1.51 -9.89 -26.47
CA ARG A 107 -2.55 -10.81 -25.98
C ARG A 107 -2.01 -12.21 -25.70
N GLU A 108 -1.08 -12.69 -26.52
CA GLU A 108 -0.38 -13.97 -26.32
C GLU A 108 0.40 -13.97 -25.00
N ILE A 109 1.19 -12.92 -24.73
CA ILE A 109 1.89 -12.73 -23.44
C ILE A 109 0.91 -12.70 -22.26
N ILE A 110 -0.19 -11.93 -22.34
CA ILE A 110 -1.22 -11.90 -21.29
C ILE A 110 -1.82 -13.31 -21.07
N ASN A 111 -2.22 -14.00 -22.14
CA ASN A 111 -2.79 -15.35 -22.04
C ASN A 111 -1.79 -16.36 -21.44
N GLN A 112 -0.51 -16.27 -21.79
CA GLN A 112 0.55 -17.09 -21.21
C GLN A 112 0.78 -16.76 -19.73
N PHE A 113 0.68 -15.48 -19.34
CA PHE A 113 0.76 -15.04 -17.95
C PHE A 113 -0.40 -15.60 -17.12
N LEU A 114 -1.64 -15.48 -17.61
CA LEU A 114 -2.83 -16.01 -16.94
C LEU A 114 -2.78 -17.54 -16.79
N ARG A 115 -2.26 -18.26 -17.81
CA ARG A 115 -2.06 -19.72 -17.74
C ARG A 115 -1.04 -20.14 -16.69
N GLU A 116 0.08 -19.43 -16.56
CA GLU A 116 1.06 -19.73 -15.51
C GLU A 116 0.52 -19.38 -14.11
N TRP A 117 -0.25 -18.30 -13.98
CA TRP A 117 -0.94 -17.92 -12.74
C TRP A 117 -1.86 -19.03 -12.24
N ASP A 118 -2.79 -19.49 -13.07
CA ASP A 118 -3.71 -20.60 -12.72
C ASP A 118 -2.93 -21.89 -12.37
N GLY A 119 -1.75 -22.08 -12.98
CA GLY A 119 -0.83 -23.16 -12.66
C GLY A 119 -0.06 -23.02 -11.34
N MET A 120 -0.34 -22.00 -10.52
CA MET A 120 0.34 -21.77 -9.22
C MET A 120 -0.48 -22.10 -7.98
N ASP A 121 -1.78 -22.40 -8.08
CA ASP A 121 -2.65 -22.59 -6.90
C ASP A 121 -2.19 -23.71 -5.95
N SER A 122 -1.43 -24.67 -6.47
CA SER A 122 -0.78 -25.76 -5.74
C SER A 122 0.54 -25.38 -5.04
N HIS A 123 1.09 -24.20 -5.31
CA HIS A 123 2.38 -23.72 -4.81
C HIS A 123 2.17 -22.57 -3.81
N ASN A 124 3.09 -22.40 -2.86
CA ASN A 124 3.05 -21.34 -1.85
C ASN A 124 3.55 -19.99 -2.42
N VAL A 125 3.08 -19.62 -3.61
CA VAL A 125 3.43 -18.38 -4.32
C VAL A 125 2.28 -17.39 -4.20
N PHE A 126 2.58 -16.10 -4.13
CA PHE A 126 1.58 -15.03 -4.05
C PHE A 126 1.91 -13.91 -5.01
N ILE A 127 0.96 -13.54 -5.86
CA ILE A 127 1.13 -12.43 -6.79
C ILE A 127 0.66 -11.13 -6.15
N MET A 128 1.49 -10.09 -6.23
CA MET A 128 1.14 -8.73 -5.86
C MET A 128 1.37 -7.81 -7.06
N VAL A 129 0.37 -7.02 -7.43
CA VAL A 129 0.33 -6.26 -8.69
C VAL A 129 0.17 -4.78 -8.38
N ALA A 130 1.11 -3.93 -8.79
CA ALA A 130 0.99 -2.48 -8.69
C ALA A 130 0.61 -1.86 -10.04
N SER A 131 -0.35 -0.92 -10.03
CA SER A 131 -0.71 -0.13 -11.22
C SER A 131 -1.06 1.31 -10.88
N ASN A 132 -0.75 2.22 -11.80
CA ASN A 132 -1.18 3.62 -11.73
C ASN A 132 -2.50 3.85 -12.51
N ARG A 133 -2.91 2.90 -13.36
CA ARG A 133 -4.06 2.99 -14.27
C ARG A 133 -4.94 1.74 -14.18
N PRO A 134 -5.68 1.56 -13.07
CA PRO A 134 -6.46 0.35 -12.83
C PRO A 134 -7.57 0.11 -13.87
N PHE A 135 -8.00 1.18 -14.55
CA PHE A 135 -9.03 1.17 -15.61
C PHE A 135 -8.52 0.69 -16.98
N ASP A 136 -7.19 0.63 -17.21
CA ASP A 136 -6.61 0.14 -18.47
C ASP A 136 -6.42 -1.40 -18.47
N LEU A 137 -6.60 -2.05 -17.32
CA LEU A 137 -6.33 -3.49 -17.12
C LEU A 137 -7.46 -4.39 -17.65
N ASP A 138 -7.07 -5.53 -18.24
CA ASP A 138 -7.99 -6.54 -18.76
C ASP A 138 -8.83 -7.23 -17.65
N ASP A 139 -10.13 -7.43 -17.91
CA ASP A 139 -11.07 -8.09 -17.00
C ASP A 139 -10.60 -9.50 -16.56
N ALA A 140 -9.88 -10.24 -17.39
CA ALA A 140 -9.38 -11.57 -17.05
C ALA A 140 -8.27 -11.52 -15.99
N VAL A 141 -7.50 -10.41 -15.94
CA VAL A 141 -6.52 -10.13 -14.88
C VAL A 141 -7.25 -9.68 -13.62
N LEU A 142 -8.24 -8.77 -13.75
CA LEU A 142 -9.04 -8.30 -12.62
C LEU A 142 -9.76 -9.45 -11.89
N ARG A 143 -10.25 -10.47 -12.60
CA ARG A 143 -10.89 -11.66 -12.00
C ARG A 143 -9.95 -12.48 -11.11
N ARG A 144 -8.64 -12.49 -11.40
CA ARG A 144 -7.60 -13.18 -10.60
C ARG A 144 -7.04 -12.32 -9.46
N LEU A 145 -7.51 -11.07 -9.35
CA LEU A 145 -7.17 -10.13 -8.30
C LEU A 145 -8.42 -9.83 -7.46
N PRO A 146 -8.86 -10.77 -6.60
CA PRO A 146 -10.07 -10.58 -5.79
C PRO A 146 -9.88 -9.53 -4.68
N ARG A 147 -8.64 -9.30 -4.24
CA ARG A 147 -8.28 -8.23 -3.28
C ARG A 147 -7.71 -7.05 -4.03
N ARG A 148 -8.27 -5.87 -3.82
CA ARG A 148 -7.91 -4.63 -4.51
C ARG A 148 -7.89 -3.48 -3.51
N LEU A 149 -6.69 -3.01 -3.19
CA LEU A 149 -6.43 -1.94 -2.24
C LEU A 149 -6.04 -0.64 -2.96
N LEU A 150 -6.85 0.40 -2.73
CA LEU A 150 -6.52 1.77 -3.09
C LEU A 150 -5.47 2.33 -2.12
N VAL A 151 -4.31 2.72 -2.66
CA VAL A 151 -3.25 3.47 -1.99
C VAL A 151 -3.36 4.93 -2.44
N ASP A 152 -4.27 5.66 -1.78
CA ASP A 152 -4.60 7.07 -2.08
C ASP A 152 -3.50 8.04 -1.58
N LEU A 153 -3.69 9.33 -1.84
CA LEU A 153 -2.81 10.40 -1.33
C LEU A 153 -2.83 10.48 0.21
N PRO A 154 -1.68 10.80 0.84
CA PRO A 154 -1.56 10.88 2.30
C PRO A 154 -2.38 12.04 2.90
N VAL A 155 -3.09 11.77 4.01
CA VAL A 155 -3.76 12.85 4.78
C VAL A 155 -2.73 13.68 5.55
N ALA A 156 -3.10 14.82 6.11
CA ALA A 156 -2.16 15.74 6.77
C ALA A 156 -1.27 15.04 7.85
N LYS A 157 -1.84 14.14 8.66
CA LYS A 157 -1.09 13.36 9.66
C LYS A 157 -0.12 12.33 9.06
N ASP A 158 -0.46 11.77 7.91
CA ASP A 158 0.42 10.86 7.17
C ASP A 158 1.56 11.67 6.55
N ARG A 159 1.28 12.86 6.00
CA ARG A 159 2.30 13.79 5.47
C ARG A 159 3.28 14.25 6.55
N GLU A 160 2.79 14.61 7.73
CA GLU A 160 3.62 14.93 8.90
C GLU A 160 4.56 13.76 9.25
N SER A 161 4.03 12.53 9.21
CA SER A 161 4.77 11.30 9.49
C SER A 161 5.80 10.96 8.41
N ILE A 162 5.48 11.19 7.13
CA ILE A 162 6.40 11.06 5.98
C ILE A 162 7.53 12.10 6.07
N LEU A 163 7.21 13.35 6.43
CA LEU A 163 8.21 14.41 6.68
C LEU A 163 9.15 14.02 7.83
N LYS A 164 8.63 13.49 8.94
CA LYS A 164 9.45 12.97 10.06
C LYS A 164 10.42 11.87 9.62
N ILE A 165 9.99 10.96 8.74
CA ILE A 165 10.85 9.90 8.20
C ILE A 165 11.95 10.49 7.31
N HIS A 166 11.63 11.44 6.44
CA HIS A 166 12.62 12.05 5.52
C HIS A 166 13.59 13.02 6.20
N LEU A 167 13.20 13.63 7.33
CA LEU A 167 14.02 14.60 8.07
C LEU A 167 14.69 14.01 9.31
N HIS A 168 14.53 12.70 9.58
CA HIS A 168 15.09 12.01 10.75
C HIS A 168 16.60 12.25 10.93
N ASP A 169 17.36 12.22 9.83
CA ASP A 169 18.82 12.35 9.84
C ASP A 169 19.30 13.79 9.66
N GLU A 170 18.42 14.76 9.42
CA GLU A 170 18.76 16.18 9.27
C GLU A 170 18.84 16.88 10.65
N ALA A 171 19.41 18.09 10.71
CA ALA A 171 19.20 18.97 11.87
C ALA A 171 18.13 20.01 11.50
N LEU A 172 17.12 20.15 12.34
CA LEU A 172 16.04 21.11 12.15
C LEU A 172 16.20 22.25 13.17
N ASP A 173 16.06 23.48 12.71
CA ASP A 173 15.95 24.64 13.58
C ASP A 173 14.56 24.69 14.26
N ASN A 174 14.48 25.35 15.41
CA ASN A 174 13.25 25.52 16.20
C ASN A 174 12.13 26.27 15.44
N THR A 175 12.43 26.92 14.30
CA THR A 175 11.44 27.53 13.42
C THR A 175 10.63 26.52 12.59
N VAL A 176 11.06 25.26 12.50
CA VAL A 176 10.44 24.24 11.63
C VAL A 176 9.31 23.50 12.36
N ASP A 177 8.06 23.83 12.04
CA ASP A 177 6.88 23.04 12.44
C ASP A 177 6.43 22.10 11.31
N LEU A 178 6.65 20.80 11.52
CA LEU A 178 6.24 19.74 10.59
C LEU A 178 4.72 19.62 10.43
N THR A 179 3.95 20.00 11.46
CA THR A 179 2.48 20.01 11.44
C THR A 179 1.97 21.06 10.46
N LYS A 180 2.54 22.27 10.54
CA LYS A 180 2.27 23.36 9.61
C LYS A 180 2.72 23.01 8.18
N LEU A 181 3.93 22.49 8.00
CA LEU A 181 4.41 22.06 6.67
C LEU A 181 3.50 20.99 6.05
N ALA A 182 2.96 20.06 6.84
CA ALA A 182 1.99 19.07 6.38
C ALA A 182 0.63 19.68 6.00
N ALA A 183 0.21 20.77 6.66
CA ALA A 183 -0.99 21.53 6.30
C ALA A 183 -0.78 22.32 4.99
N ASP A 184 0.38 22.98 4.85
CA ASP A 184 0.75 23.83 3.70
C ASP A 184 1.08 23.02 2.42
N THR A 185 1.05 21.68 2.48
CA THR A 185 1.32 20.75 1.36
C THR A 185 0.12 19.85 0.97
N PRO A 186 -1.06 20.40 0.67
CA PRO A 186 -2.20 19.61 0.23
C PRO A 186 -1.90 18.87 -1.09
N LEU A 187 -2.39 17.64 -1.23
CA LEU A 187 -2.26 16.77 -2.41
C LEU A 187 -0.84 16.26 -2.73
N TYR A 188 0.19 16.62 -1.94
CA TYR A 188 1.54 16.11 -2.16
C TYR A 188 1.59 14.59 -1.98
N SER A 189 2.14 13.88 -2.96
CA SER A 189 2.46 12.46 -2.83
C SER A 189 3.68 12.24 -1.91
N GLY A 190 3.96 10.99 -1.53
CA GLY A 190 5.18 10.66 -0.78
C GLY A 190 6.46 11.04 -1.53
N SER A 191 6.45 10.90 -2.87
CA SER A 191 7.54 11.38 -3.73
C SER A 191 7.69 12.90 -3.70
N ASP A 192 6.58 13.65 -3.68
CA ASP A 192 6.62 15.12 -3.67
C ASP A 192 7.16 15.64 -2.33
N LEU A 193 6.76 15.03 -1.20
CA LEU A 193 7.30 15.36 0.12
C LEU A 193 8.80 15.03 0.24
N LYS A 194 9.26 13.93 -0.38
CA LYS A 194 10.69 13.63 -0.48
C LYS A 194 11.43 14.71 -1.29
N ASN A 195 10.89 15.09 -2.45
CA ASN A 195 11.49 16.12 -3.31
C ASN A 195 11.51 17.49 -2.62
N LEU A 196 10.48 17.83 -1.84
CA LEU A 196 10.42 19.01 -1.01
C LEU A 196 11.57 19.05 0.03
N CYS A 197 11.80 17.94 0.75
CA CYS A 197 12.91 17.85 1.69
C CYS A 197 14.28 17.99 1.00
N VAL A 198 14.43 17.42 -0.21
CA VAL A 198 15.66 17.55 -1.02
C VAL A 198 15.87 18.98 -1.51
N SER A 199 14.83 19.68 -1.99
CA SER A 199 14.92 21.09 -2.39
C SER A 199 15.26 21.99 -1.19
N ALA A 200 14.65 21.77 -0.02
CA ALA A 200 14.98 22.51 1.21
C ALA A 200 16.44 22.30 1.62
N ALA A 201 16.94 21.06 1.54
CA ALA A 201 18.35 20.74 1.79
C ALA A 201 19.31 21.41 0.78
N LEU A 202 18.94 21.46 -0.51
CA LEU A 202 19.70 22.17 -1.54
C LEU A 202 19.67 23.69 -1.35
N ALA A 203 18.55 24.26 -0.91
CA ALA A 203 18.44 25.68 -0.59
C ALA A 203 19.37 26.08 0.57
N CYS A 204 19.47 25.23 1.61
CA CYS A 204 20.42 25.41 2.71
C CYS A 204 21.88 25.41 2.21
N VAL A 205 22.25 24.43 1.37
CA VAL A 205 23.64 24.32 0.84
C VAL A 205 23.99 25.50 -0.08
N ARG A 206 23.02 26.05 -0.84
CA ARG A 206 23.23 27.29 -1.61
C ARG A 206 23.55 28.47 -0.68
N GLU A 207 22.75 28.68 0.37
CA GLU A 207 22.99 29.75 1.35
C GLU A 207 24.33 29.59 2.10
N GLU A 208 24.73 28.36 2.47
CA GLU A 208 26.02 28.09 3.10
C GLU A 208 27.20 28.42 2.18
N ASN A 209 27.09 28.13 0.87
CA ASN A 209 28.12 28.50 -0.12
C ASN A 209 28.21 30.02 -0.31
N ASP A 210 27.08 30.72 -0.45
CA ASP A 210 27.04 32.18 -0.55
C ASP A 210 27.67 32.86 0.68
N LEU A 211 27.44 32.30 1.88
CA LEU A 211 28.07 32.74 3.12
C LEU A 211 29.60 32.51 3.13
N VAL A 212 30.07 31.38 2.62
CA VAL A 212 31.52 31.12 2.47
C VAL A 212 32.15 32.08 1.47
N GLU A 213 31.52 32.35 0.34
CA GLU A 213 32.05 33.30 -0.66
C GLU A 213 32.12 34.73 -0.13
N SER A 214 31.06 35.20 0.56
CA SER A 214 31.08 36.53 1.19
C SER A 214 32.10 36.66 2.32
N LYS A 215 32.38 35.59 3.08
CA LYS A 215 33.34 35.62 4.20
C LYS A 215 34.79 35.36 3.82
N LYS A 216 35.08 34.70 2.68
CA LYS A 216 36.46 34.48 2.17
C LYS A 216 37.30 35.76 2.08
N GLY A 217 36.68 36.94 1.95
CA GLY A 217 37.35 38.24 1.93
C GLY A 217 37.60 38.88 3.30
N VAL A 218 36.97 38.40 4.38
CA VAL A 218 36.95 39.05 5.70
C VAL A 218 37.58 38.15 6.78
N ASP A 219 37.32 36.85 6.73
CA ASP A 219 37.77 35.88 7.73
C ASP A 219 38.24 34.60 7.03
N LYS A 220 39.54 34.30 7.14
CA LYS A 220 40.17 33.15 6.47
C LYS A 220 39.94 31.83 7.21
N ASP A 221 39.55 31.88 8.47
CA ASP A 221 39.32 30.70 9.32
C ASP A 221 37.83 30.34 9.46
N PHE A 222 36.94 31.05 8.74
CA PHE A 222 35.51 30.74 8.72
C PHE A 222 35.24 29.32 8.18
N LYS A 223 34.77 28.44 9.06
CA LYS A 223 34.33 27.08 8.74
C LYS A 223 32.82 26.97 8.91
N LEU A 224 32.19 26.24 7.98
CA LEU A 224 30.80 25.80 8.12
C LEU A 224 30.69 24.76 9.26
N PRO A 225 29.52 24.62 9.90
CA PRO A 225 29.29 23.56 10.87
C PRO A 225 29.33 22.18 10.19
N ASP A 226 29.75 21.15 10.93
CA ASP A 226 29.86 19.77 10.41
C ASP A 226 28.51 19.18 9.92
N LYS A 227 27.39 19.75 10.38
CA LYS A 227 26.04 19.39 9.97
C LYS A 227 25.21 20.65 9.67
N ARG A 228 24.68 20.73 8.44
CA ARG A 228 23.72 21.76 8.02
C ARG A 228 22.47 21.75 8.92
N THR A 229 21.87 22.92 9.12
CA THR A 229 20.63 23.06 9.90
C THR A 229 19.53 23.67 9.03
N LEU A 230 18.44 22.94 8.83
CA LEU A 230 17.33 23.39 7.99
C LEU A 230 16.40 24.31 8.78
N SER A 231 16.11 25.49 8.21
CA SER A 231 15.18 26.48 8.77
C SER A 231 13.87 26.52 7.99
N ALA A 232 12.82 27.11 8.56
CA ALA A 232 11.53 27.27 7.88
C ALA A 232 11.64 27.94 6.49
N ARG A 233 12.59 28.89 6.34
CA ARG A 233 12.83 29.61 5.07
C ARG A 233 13.27 28.70 3.94
N HIS A 234 14.01 27.62 4.24
CA HIS A 234 14.42 26.65 3.23
C HIS A 234 13.22 25.86 2.70
N PHE A 235 12.29 25.47 3.58
CA PHE A 235 11.03 24.83 3.20
C PHE A 235 10.10 25.80 2.45
N GLU A 236 10.00 27.07 2.86
CA GLU A 236 9.22 28.09 2.13
C GLU A 236 9.75 28.34 0.71
N LYS A 237 11.06 28.23 0.48
CA LYS A 237 11.65 28.22 -0.87
C LYS A 237 11.29 26.93 -1.62
N ALA A 238 11.43 25.78 -0.96
CA ALA A 238 11.16 24.48 -1.56
C ALA A 238 9.70 24.28 -2.00
N ILE A 239 8.72 24.77 -1.22
CA ILE A 239 7.28 24.74 -1.59
C ILE A 239 7.01 25.57 -2.86
N LYS A 240 7.81 26.61 -3.13
CA LYS A 240 7.70 27.44 -4.35
C LYS A 240 8.38 26.80 -5.57
N GLU A 241 9.43 25.99 -5.35
CA GLU A 241 10.12 25.25 -6.42
C GLU A 241 9.39 23.93 -6.79
N ILE A 242 8.86 23.21 -5.81
CA ILE A 242 8.25 21.88 -5.96
C ILE A 242 6.73 21.99 -5.87
N SER A 243 6.03 21.92 -7.00
CA SER A 243 4.57 21.78 -7.01
C SER A 243 4.14 20.32 -6.81
N ALA A 244 2.89 20.11 -6.36
CA ALA A 244 2.30 18.78 -6.28
C ALA A 244 2.24 18.14 -7.68
N SER A 245 2.66 16.88 -7.79
CA SER A 245 2.65 16.14 -9.07
C SER A 245 1.24 15.77 -9.57
N ILE A 246 0.22 15.97 -8.72
CA ILE A 246 -1.17 15.58 -8.96
C ILE A 246 -2.07 16.75 -8.55
N SER A 247 -3.07 17.07 -9.40
CA SER A 247 -4.11 18.06 -9.14
C SER A 247 -5.47 17.41 -8.90
N GLU A 248 -6.41 18.13 -8.27
CA GLU A 248 -7.78 17.62 -8.04
C GLU A 248 -8.54 17.43 -9.35
N ASP A 249 -8.31 18.32 -10.33
CA ASP A 249 -8.89 18.28 -11.67
C ASP A 249 -8.31 17.17 -12.56
N MET A 250 -7.31 16.42 -12.08
CA MET A 250 -6.71 15.34 -12.86
C MET A 250 -7.73 14.21 -13.04
N GLY A 251 -8.24 14.05 -14.27
CA GLY A 251 -9.23 13.02 -14.60
C GLY A 251 -8.81 11.59 -14.25
N SER A 252 -7.50 11.34 -14.08
CA SER A 252 -6.93 10.12 -13.52
C SER A 252 -7.34 9.86 -12.06
N LEU A 253 -7.32 10.86 -11.16
CA LEU A 253 -7.80 10.69 -9.78
C LEU A 253 -9.29 10.39 -9.75
N ALA A 254 -10.09 11.12 -10.54
CA ALA A 254 -11.52 10.87 -10.65
C ALA A 254 -11.82 9.47 -11.21
N ALA A 255 -11.04 8.99 -12.19
CA ALA A 255 -11.14 7.62 -12.71
C ALA A 255 -10.73 6.56 -11.68
N ILE A 256 -9.65 6.79 -10.92
CA ILE A 256 -9.20 5.89 -9.85
C ILE A 256 -10.25 5.78 -8.74
N ARG A 257 -10.87 6.89 -8.31
CA ARG A 257 -11.94 6.89 -7.31
C ARG A 257 -13.21 6.17 -7.80
N LYS A 258 -13.61 6.41 -9.07
CA LYS A 258 -14.72 5.66 -9.71
C LYS A 258 -14.43 4.16 -9.79
N PHE A 259 -13.17 3.78 -10.06
CA PHE A 259 -12.74 2.38 -10.04
C PHE A 259 -12.82 1.77 -8.63
N ASP A 260 -12.39 2.46 -7.56
CA ASP A 260 -12.53 1.99 -6.17
C ASP A 260 -14.00 1.73 -5.79
N GLU A 261 -14.92 2.61 -6.19
CA GLU A 261 -16.36 2.41 -5.96
C GLU A 261 -16.93 1.16 -6.65
N GLN A 262 -16.45 0.84 -7.85
CA GLN A 262 -16.94 -0.29 -8.64
C GLN A 262 -16.26 -1.62 -8.27
N TYR A 263 -14.96 -1.59 -7.98
CA TYR A 263 -14.09 -2.76 -7.93
C TYR A 263 -13.22 -2.88 -6.67
N GLY A 264 -13.18 -1.88 -5.80
CA GLY A 264 -12.38 -1.89 -4.58
C GLY A 264 -12.94 -2.78 -3.46
N ASP A 265 -12.08 -3.13 -2.50
CA ASP A 265 -12.42 -3.98 -1.33
C ASP A 265 -13.48 -3.37 -0.37
N ARG A 266 -13.97 -2.15 -0.64
CA ARG A 266 -14.92 -1.41 0.21
C ARG A 266 -16.40 -1.79 0.01
N ARG A 267 -16.71 -2.74 -0.89
CA ARG A 267 -18.07 -3.23 -1.21
C ARG A 267 -18.72 -4.05 -0.07
N ASN A 268 -19.00 -3.39 1.06
CA ASN A 268 -20.15 -3.68 1.95
C ASN A 268 -20.38 -2.64 3.09
N ARG A 269 -19.81 -1.41 3.01
CA ARG A 269 -20.04 -0.35 4.01
C ARG A 269 -21.05 0.75 3.62
N ARG A 270 -21.76 0.63 2.48
CA ARG A 270 -22.94 1.48 2.21
C ARG A 270 -24.11 0.96 3.06
N LYS A 271 -24.37 1.63 4.20
CA LYS A 271 -25.59 1.45 5.00
C LYS A 271 -26.82 1.54 4.09
N LYS A 272 -27.85 0.73 4.36
CA LYS A 272 -29.21 1.03 3.89
C LYS A 272 -29.56 2.45 4.31
N ALA A 273 -29.75 3.36 3.36
CA ALA A 273 -30.39 4.64 3.64
C ALA A 273 -31.86 4.33 3.99
N GLN A 274 -32.20 4.53 5.26
CA GLN A 274 -33.56 4.39 5.76
C GLN A 274 -34.40 5.53 5.17
N TYR A 275 -35.50 5.18 4.50
CA TYR A 275 -36.47 6.16 4.00
C TYR A 275 -37.01 6.99 5.17
N GLY A 276 -36.77 8.31 5.14
CA GLY A 276 -37.23 9.24 6.17
C GLY A 276 -36.95 10.69 5.74
N PHE A 277 -38.00 11.48 5.59
CA PHE A 277 -37.90 12.92 5.31
C PHE A 277 -37.26 13.65 6.50
N GLY A 278 -36.24 14.47 6.24
CA GLY A 278 -35.61 15.32 7.25
C GLY A 278 -34.64 16.30 6.60
N VAL A 279 -35.00 17.58 6.54
CA VAL A 279 -34.14 18.66 6.04
C VAL A 279 -33.15 19.06 7.14
N GLY A 280 -31.84 19.06 6.87
CA GLY A 280 -30.84 19.42 7.88
C GLY A 280 -29.38 19.39 7.44
N ASN A 281 -28.94 20.48 6.81
CA ASN A 281 -27.59 21.07 6.82
C ASN A 281 -26.36 20.10 6.88
N ASP A 282 -25.72 19.83 5.74
CA ASP A 282 -24.47 19.05 5.65
C ASP A 282 -23.26 19.85 6.18
N GLY A 283 -22.86 19.56 7.42
CA GLY A 283 -21.51 19.82 7.93
C GLY A 283 -20.64 18.56 7.78
N VAL A 284 -19.54 18.65 7.03
CA VAL A 284 -18.65 17.51 6.79
C VAL A 284 -17.81 17.20 8.04
N ASP A 285 -18.06 16.06 8.68
CA ASP A 285 -17.33 15.62 9.88
C ASP A 285 -16.07 14.82 9.52
N GLU A 286 -14.90 15.46 9.64
CA GLU A 286 -13.59 14.88 9.34
C GLU A 286 -13.12 13.79 10.34
N ASN A 287 -13.86 13.51 11.43
CA ASN A 287 -13.43 12.52 12.43
C ASN A 287 -13.81 11.05 12.14
N ALA A 288 -14.46 10.75 11.01
CA ALA A 288 -14.97 9.41 10.67
C ALA A 288 -13.88 8.31 10.49
N ALA A 289 -12.59 8.67 10.49
CA ALA A 289 -11.46 7.77 10.24
C ALA A 289 -10.73 7.23 11.49
N ARG A 290 -11.34 7.26 12.69
CA ARG A 290 -10.74 6.63 13.89
C ARG A 290 -11.13 5.15 14.02
N VAL A 291 -10.15 4.26 13.87
CA VAL A 291 -10.26 2.87 14.34
C VAL A 291 -10.40 2.89 15.86
N ARG A 292 -11.55 2.43 16.37
CA ARG A 292 -11.80 2.33 17.81
C ARG A 292 -10.89 1.25 18.40
N GLN A 293 -9.97 1.64 19.28
CA GLN A 293 -9.25 0.66 20.10
C GLN A 293 -10.26 -0.12 20.95
N GLY A 294 -10.09 -1.44 21.03
CA GLY A 294 -10.98 -2.30 21.79
C GLY A 294 -10.81 -2.06 23.28
N SER A 295 -11.86 -1.58 23.94
CA SER A 295 -11.93 -1.55 25.40
C SER A 295 -12.01 -2.98 25.93
N SER A 296 -11.00 -3.39 26.69
CA SER A 296 -11.03 -4.60 27.51
C SER A 296 -12.20 -4.52 28.50
N SER A 297 -13.14 -5.46 28.41
CA SER A 297 -14.23 -5.60 29.36
C SER A 297 -13.73 -6.36 30.59
N GLU A 298 -13.23 -5.63 31.57
CA GLU A 298 -13.32 -6.09 32.96
C GLU A 298 -14.80 -6.07 33.37
N THR A 299 -15.27 -7.15 33.97
CA THR A 299 -16.57 -7.21 34.66
C THR A 299 -16.33 -7.78 36.03
N GLU A 300 -16.29 -6.90 37.03
CA GLU A 300 -16.32 -7.27 38.44
C GLU A 300 -17.68 -7.87 38.82
N ASN A 301 -17.67 -8.74 39.82
CA ASN A 301 -18.89 -9.21 40.50
C ASN A 301 -19.58 -8.05 41.24
N PRO A 302 -20.85 -8.25 41.63
CA PRO A 302 -21.03 -8.39 43.08
C PRO A 302 -21.89 -9.58 43.53
N SER A 303 -21.55 -10.04 44.74
CA SER A 303 -22.33 -10.88 45.65
C SER A 303 -23.74 -10.30 45.93
N SER A 304 -24.76 -10.98 46.48
CA SER A 304 -24.93 -12.25 47.21
C SER A 304 -26.42 -12.72 47.07
N ALA A 305 -27.03 -13.72 47.72
CA ALA A 305 -26.67 -14.69 48.78
C ALA A 305 -27.63 -15.91 48.72
N SER A 306 -27.30 -17.02 49.42
CA SER A 306 -28.20 -18.14 49.84
C SER A 306 -28.95 -18.94 48.73
N SER A 307 -29.17 -20.26 48.83
CA SER A 307 -28.86 -21.28 49.85
C SER A 307 -28.87 -22.69 49.24
N SER A 308 -27.92 -23.53 49.64
CA SER A 308 -28.02 -25.01 49.58
C SER A 308 -28.88 -25.52 50.78
N PRO A 309 -29.19 -26.83 50.94
CA PRO A 309 -28.77 -28.00 50.16
C PRO A 309 -29.87 -29.07 49.90
N SER A 310 -29.58 -30.04 49.01
CA SER A 310 -29.82 -31.47 49.26
C SER A 310 -29.23 -32.35 48.15
N SER A 311 -28.62 -33.47 48.54
CA SER A 311 -28.10 -34.55 47.68
C SER A 311 -28.65 -35.90 48.18
N PRO A 312 -28.31 -37.05 47.56
CA PRO A 312 -29.01 -37.72 46.47
C PRO A 312 -29.75 -38.98 47.02
N PRO A 313 -29.88 -40.21 46.42
CA PRO A 313 -28.92 -40.98 45.60
C PRO A 313 -29.49 -41.80 44.41
N SER A 314 -28.61 -42.55 43.72
CA SER A 314 -28.86 -43.82 42.98
C SER A 314 -29.90 -43.85 41.83
N SER A 315 -29.67 -44.49 40.68
CA SER A 315 -29.07 -45.82 40.45
C SER A 315 -28.73 -46.08 38.98
N SER A 316 -27.60 -46.73 38.71
CA SER A 316 -27.39 -47.55 37.50
C SER A 316 -27.84 -49.00 37.77
N PRO A 317 -28.33 -49.73 36.75
CA PRO A 317 -27.51 -50.72 36.02
C PRO A 317 -27.77 -50.62 34.50
N GLY A 318 -27.06 -51.26 33.57
CA GLY A 318 -26.16 -52.41 33.58
C GLY A 318 -26.47 -53.25 32.33
N ALA A 319 -25.44 -53.62 31.56
CA ALA A 319 -25.51 -54.56 30.43
C ALA A 319 -24.77 -55.86 30.82
N PRO A 320 -24.64 -56.92 29.97
CA PRO A 320 -25.36 -57.36 28.75
C PRO A 320 -25.92 -58.81 29.00
N PRO A 321 -25.84 -59.86 28.14
CA PRO A 321 -25.88 -60.05 26.67
C PRO A 321 -27.10 -60.99 26.31
N PRO A 322 -27.11 -62.00 25.39
CA PRO A 322 -26.13 -62.52 24.41
C PRO A 322 -26.02 -61.70 23.11
#